data_AF-A0A7C4X410-F1
#
_entry.id   AF-A0A7C4X410-F1
#
_cell.length_a   1.000
_cell.length_b   1.000
_cell.length_c   1.000
_cell.angle_alpha   90.00
_cell.angle_beta   90.00
_cell.angle_gamma   90.00
#
_symmetry.space_group_name_H-M   'P 1'
#
loop_
_entity.id
_entity.type
_entity.pdbx_description
1 polymer ?
#
loop_
_entity_poly.entity_id
_entity_poly.type
_entity_poly.pdbx_seq_one_letter_code
_entity_poly.pdbx_strand_id
1 'polypeptide(L)'
;MEEVILRKAFWIFASAVLLLAMFLPGYTKLQELRDKNRDLQEKILELKKENYRLSQELKRLNTDPVYQEKVAREQMGIVRKGEVPVKIVTPGE
;
A
#
# COMPACT_ATOMS: atom_id res chain seq x y z
N MET A 1 -16.79 -62.68 0.48
CA MET A 1 -17.34 -61.54 1.25
C MET A 1 -16.28 -60.45 1.42
N GLU A 2 -15.08 -60.79 1.90
CA GLU A 2 -13.98 -59.84 2.16
C GLU A 2 -13.49 -59.08 0.92
N GLU A 3 -13.31 -59.73 -0.23
CA GLU A 3 -12.87 -59.05 -1.47
C GLU A 3 -13.85 -57.97 -1.96
N VAL A 4 -15.16 -58.20 -1.79
CA VAL A 4 -16.19 -57.24 -2.19
C VAL A 4 -16.18 -56.02 -1.26
N ILE A 5 -15.94 -56.23 0.03
CA ILE A 5 -15.85 -55.16 1.03
C ILE A 5 -14.61 -54.30 0.76
N LEU A 6 -13.45 -54.94 0.50
CA LEU A 6 -12.20 -54.24 0.19
C LEU A 6 -12.34 -53.39 -1.08
N ARG A 7 -12.96 -53.94 -2.14
CA ARG A 7 -13.19 -53.20 -3.39
C ARG A 7 -14.11 -51.99 -3.17
N LYS A 8 -15.18 -52.14 -2.38
CA LYS A 8 -16.07 -51.02 -2.04
C LYS A 8 -15.37 -49.96 -1.20
N ALA A 9 -14.59 -50.36 -0.21
CA ALA A 9 -13.80 -49.44 0.62
C ALA A 9 -12.79 -48.65 -0.23
N PHE A 10 -12.14 -49.31 -1.18
CA PHE A 10 -11.24 -48.64 -2.13
C PHE A 10 -11.96 -47.58 -2.98
N TRP A 11 -13.14 -47.89 -3.52
CA TRP A 11 -13.93 -46.93 -4.29
C TRP A 11 -14.43 -45.74 -3.45
N ILE A 12 -14.80 -45.97 -2.19
CA ILE A 12 -15.18 -44.91 -1.24
C ILE A 12 -13.98 -44.03 -0.90
N PHE A 13 -12.82 -44.64 -0.67
CA PHE A 13 -11.59 -43.89 -0.40
C PHE A 13 -11.16 -43.06 -1.61
N ALA A 14 -11.16 -43.66 -2.80
CA ALA A 14 -10.83 -42.97 -4.05
C ALA A 14 -11.79 -41.80 -4.32
N SER A 15 -13.09 -41.96 -4.08
CA SER A 15 -14.06 -40.86 -4.26
C SER A 15 -13.86 -39.74 -3.23
N ALA A 16 -13.55 -40.08 -1.97
CA ALA A 16 -13.23 -39.07 -0.95
C ALA A 16 -11.97 -38.27 -1.29
N VAL A 17 -10.92 -38.93 -1.78
CA VAL A 17 -9.68 -38.26 -2.23
C VAL A 17 -9.93 -37.38 -3.44
N LEU A 18 -10.74 -37.84 -4.40
CA LEU A 18 -11.11 -37.06 -5.59
C LEU A 18 -11.86 -35.78 -5.21
N LEU A 19 -12.84 -35.88 -4.30
CA LEU A 19 -13.57 -34.72 -3.79
C LEU A 19 -12.60 -33.76 -3.09
N LEU A 20 -11.75 -34.26 -2.20
CA LEU A 20 -10.78 -33.41 -1.50
C LEU A 20 -9.86 -32.67 -2.48
N ALA A 21 -9.33 -33.36 -3.49
CA ALA A 21 -8.48 -32.76 -4.52
C ALA A 21 -9.21 -31.69 -5.35
N MET A 22 -10.51 -31.86 -5.60
CA MET A 22 -11.33 -30.89 -6.32
C MET A 22 -11.62 -29.63 -5.49
N PHE A 23 -11.85 -29.76 -4.18
CA PHE A 23 -12.27 -28.65 -3.32
C PHE A 23 -11.12 -27.88 -2.65
N LEU A 24 -9.96 -28.51 -2.39
CA LEU A 24 -8.77 -27.87 -1.81
C LEU A 24 -8.29 -26.60 -2.55
N PRO A 25 -8.12 -26.59 -3.89
CA PRO A 25 -7.65 -25.40 -4.60
C PRO A 25 -8.64 -24.23 -4.55
N GLY A 26 -9.95 -24.52 -4.51
CA GLY A 26 -10.97 -23.47 -4.38
C GLY A 26 -10.89 -22.73 -3.04
N TYR A 27 -10.67 -23.48 -1.95
CA TYR A 27 -10.57 -22.90 -0.61
C TYR A 27 -9.30 -22.04 -0.45
N THR A 28 -8.15 -22.53 -0.90
CA THR A 28 -6.89 -21.77 -0.83
C THR A 28 -6.95 -20.50 -1.65
N LYS A 29 -7.55 -20.54 -2.85
CA LYS A 29 -7.70 -19.34 -3.68
C LYS A 29 -8.60 -18.29 -3.05
N LEU A 30 -9.69 -18.72 -2.41
CA LEU A 30 -10.59 -17.81 -1.72
C LEU A 30 -9.89 -17.12 -0.54
N GLN A 31 -9.08 -17.85 0.22
CA GLN A 31 -8.31 -17.26 1.32
C GLN A 31 -7.30 -16.22 0.81
N GLU A 32 -6.54 -16.55 -0.24
CA GLU A 32 -5.59 -15.62 -0.87
C GLU A 32 -6.28 -14.33 -1.35
N LEU A 33 -7.47 -14.45 -1.96
CA LEU A 33 -8.25 -13.30 -2.41
C LEU A 33 -8.77 -12.45 -1.24
N ARG A 34 -9.17 -13.07 -0.12
CA ARG A 34 -9.60 -12.35 1.07
C ARG A 34 -8.46 -11.55 1.69
N ASP A 35 -7.29 -12.16 1.81
CA ASP A 35 -6.10 -11.48 2.36
C ASP A 35 -5.67 -10.32 1.45
N LYS A 36 -5.61 -10.53 0.13
CA LYS A 36 -5.36 -9.44 -0.84
C LYS A 36 -6.37 -8.31 -0.75
N ASN A 37 -7.65 -8.62 -0.56
CA ASN A 37 -8.69 -7.60 -0.43
C ASN A 37 -8.47 -6.75 0.83
N ARG A 38 -8.18 -7.39 1.98
CA ARG A 38 -7.86 -6.68 3.22
C ARG A 38 -6.67 -5.74 3.04
N ASP A 39 -5.56 -6.24 2.50
CA ASP A 39 -4.35 -5.43 2.29
C ASP A 39 -4.60 -4.24 1.37
N LEU A 40 -5.40 -4.42 0.32
CA LEU A 40 -5.79 -3.33 -0.58
C LEU A 40 -6.69 -2.31 0.11
N GLN A 41 -7.62 -2.74 0.97
CA GLN A 41 -8.47 -1.83 1.74
C GLN A 41 -7.65 -0.98 2.71
N GLU A 42 -6.67 -1.57 3.38
CA GLU A 42 -5.75 -0.85 4.27
C GLU A 42 -4.93 0.19 3.50
N LYS A 43 -4.36 -0.19 2.35
CA LYS A 43 -3.63 0.75 1.48
C LYS A 43 -4.50 1.90 0.98
N ILE A 44 -5.75 1.62 0.60
CA ILE A 44 -6.70 2.67 0.19
C ILE A 44 -6.94 3.65 1.33
N LEU A 45 -7.08 3.16 2.57
CA LEU A 45 -7.31 4.02 3.73
C LEU A 45 -6.08 4.89 4.03
N GLU A 46 -4.88 4.32 3.96
CA GLU A 46 -3.61 5.04 4.13
C GLU A 46 -3.45 6.14 3.06
N LEU A 47 -3.62 5.79 1.78
CA LEU A 47 -3.51 6.74 0.66
C LEU A 47 -4.56 7.86 0.76
N LYS A 48 -5.78 7.55 1.21
CA LYS A 48 -6.80 8.60 1.45
C LYS A 48 -6.38 9.56 2.54
N LYS A 49 -5.78 9.06 3.62
CA LYS A 49 -5.28 9.89 4.73
C LYS A 49 -4.12 10.78 4.25
N GLU A 50 -3.21 10.22 3.48
CA GLU A 50 -2.08 10.97 2.91
C GLU A 50 -2.55 12.04 1.93
N ASN A 51 -3.46 11.69 1.02
CA ASN A 51 -4.04 12.63 0.07
C ASN A 51 -4.76 13.78 0.80
N TYR A 52 -5.54 13.47 1.84
CA TYR A 52 -6.15 14.50 2.69
C TYR A 52 -5.08 15.42 3.30
N ARG A 53 -4.00 14.88 3.88
CA ARG A 53 -2.90 15.67 4.46
C ARG A 53 -2.26 16.60 3.42
N LEU A 54 -1.90 16.06 2.25
CA LEU A 54 -1.30 16.83 1.16
C LEU A 54 -2.25 17.90 0.62
N SER A 55 -3.56 17.60 0.53
CA SER A 55 -4.56 18.59 0.10
C SER A 55 -4.67 19.76 1.08
N GLN A 56 -4.54 19.51 2.39
CA GLN A 56 -4.52 20.55 3.41
C GLN A 56 -3.25 21.39 3.33
N GLU A 57 -2.10 20.75 3.09
CA GLU A 57 -0.83 21.43 2.87
C GLU A 57 -0.89 22.33 1.63
N LEU A 58 -1.42 21.85 0.51
CA LEU A 58 -1.64 22.65 -0.70
C LEU A 58 -2.60 23.82 -0.45
N LYS A 59 -3.68 23.62 0.32
CA LYS A 59 -4.58 24.71 0.69
C LYS A 59 -3.85 25.78 1.51
N ARG A 60 -3.01 25.38 2.48
CA ARG A 60 -2.20 26.32 3.26
C ARG A 60 -1.20 27.06 2.38
N LEU A 61 -0.55 26.36 1.46
CA LEU A 61 0.37 26.94 0.48
C LEU A 61 -0.34 27.97 -0.40
N ASN A 62 -1.53 27.65 -0.92
CA ASN A 62 -2.26 28.50 -1.85
C ASN A 62 -3.01 29.68 -1.22
N THR A 63 -3.36 29.58 0.07
CA THR A 63 -4.14 30.64 0.75
C THR A 63 -3.24 31.73 1.34
N ASP A 64 -1.93 31.48 1.49
CA ASP A 64 -0.98 32.44 2.06
C ASP A 64 0.09 32.85 1.01
N PRO A 65 -0.07 34.03 0.37
CA PRO A 65 0.88 34.56 -0.60
C PRO A 65 2.30 34.74 -0.03
N VAL A 66 2.42 34.98 1.28
CA VAL A 66 3.72 35.19 1.96
C VAL A 66 4.42 33.84 2.12
N TYR A 67 3.68 32.77 2.40
CA TYR A 67 4.22 31.42 2.47
C TYR A 67 4.63 30.88 1.08
N GLN A 68 3.85 31.18 0.03
CA GLN A 68 4.23 30.91 -1.36
C GLN A 68 5.54 31.60 -1.76
N GLU A 69 5.69 32.90 -1.46
CA GLU A 69 6.93 33.65 -1.71
C GLU A 69 8.11 33.05 -0.93
N LYS A 70 7.88 32.59 0.30
CA LYS A 70 8.91 31.97 1.14
C LYS A 70 9.39 30.63 0.57
N VAL A 71 8.47 29.74 0.20
CA VAL A 71 8.81 28.41 -0.36
C VAL A 71 9.47 28.55 -1.73
N ALA A 72 9.00 29.46 -2.58
CA ALA A 72 9.63 29.74 -3.86
C ALA A 72 11.07 30.27 -3.68
N ARG A 73 11.30 31.15 -2.69
CA ARG A 73 12.65 31.66 -2.35
C ARG A 73 13.60 30.55 -1.90
N GLU A 74 13.14 29.66 -1.02
CA GLU A 74 13.95 28.52 -0.55
C GLU A 74 14.29 27.54 -1.68
N GLN A 75 13.33 27.20 -2.55
CA GLN A 75 13.54 26.29 -3.68
C GLN A 75 14.44 26.89 -4.77
N MET A 76 14.35 28.19 -5.02
CA MET A 76 15.15 28.87 -6.04
C MET A 76 16.49 29.41 -5.50
N GLY A 77 16.73 29.36 -4.19
CA GLY A 77 17.93 29.93 -3.56
C GLY A 77 18.03 31.45 -3.70
N ILE A 78 16.91 32.15 -3.88
CA ILE A 78 16.86 33.60 -4.11
C ILE A 78 16.39 34.34 -2.85
N VAL A 79 16.95 35.52 -2.59
CA VAL A 79 16.58 36.39 -1.47
C VAL A 79 15.65 37.52 -1.90
N ARG A 80 14.97 38.18 -0.97
CA ARG A 80 14.05 39.28 -1.32
C ARG A 80 14.82 40.45 -1.92
N LYS A 81 14.15 41.23 -2.78
CA LYS A 81 14.73 42.47 -3.33
C LYS A 81 15.13 43.41 -2.17
N GLY A 82 16.43 43.63 -1.98
CA GLY A 82 16.99 44.44 -0.89
C GLY A 82 17.66 43.67 0.25
N GLU A 83 17.61 42.32 0.24
CA GLU A 83 18.34 41.47 1.20
C GLU A 83 19.69 41.00 0.61
N VAL A 84 20.70 40.81 1.45
CA VAL A 84 22.05 40.33 1.04
C VAL A 84 22.21 38.87 1.45
N PRO A 85 22.48 37.93 0.52
CA PRO A 85 22.69 36.54 0.87
C PRO A 85 24.04 36.38 1.60
N VAL A 86 24.02 35.84 2.81
CA VAL A 86 25.22 35.55 3.61
C VAL A 86 25.44 34.04 3.62
N LYS A 87 26.55 33.58 3.03
CA LYS A 87 27.00 32.20 3.13
C LYS A 87 28.09 32.11 4.20
N ILE A 88 27.80 31.43 5.31
CA ILE A 88 28.80 31.14 6.33
C ILE A 88 29.70 30.04 5.75
N VAL A 89 30.93 30.41 5.37
CA VAL A 89 31.97 29.45 5.00
C VAL A 89 32.85 29.22 6.22
N THR A 90 32.93 27.97 6.67
CA THR A 90 33.91 27.57 7.68
C THR A 90 35.27 27.48 6.99
N PRO A 91 36.31 28.21 7.44
CA PRO A 91 37.62 28.10 6.82
C PRO A 91 38.24 26.73 7.16
N GLY A 92 38.47 25.87 6.15
CA GLY A 92 39.31 24.67 6.34
C GLY A 92 38.82 23.33 5.77
N GLU A 93 38.07 23.30 4.67
CA GLU A 93 38.03 22.12 3.78
C GLU A 93 38.79 22.41 2.48
#